data_AF-I9R5A4-F1
#
_entry.id   AF-I9R5A4-F1
#
_cell.length_a   1.000
_cell.length_b   1.000
_cell.length_c   1.000
_cell.angle_alpha   90.00
_cell.angle_beta   90.00
_cell.angle_gamma   90.00
#
_symmetry.space_group_name_H-M   'P 1'
#
loop_
_entity.id
_entity.type
_entity.pdbx_description
1 polymer ?
#
loop_
_entity_poly.entity_id
_entity_poly.type
_entity_poly.pdbx_seq_one_letter_code
_entity_poly.pdbx_strand_id
1 'polypeptide(L)'
;MVLYLNFSGIIGELHNYRAGLDAHCQTCFDYFCDIYAEYLPQGIKEQLDAKNGAVEQLDYLYHECERAGQDIYLFIDEYDHFTNAILSDAESLHRYTKETHKEGCLRAFFNKIKSGTYSSIKRCFITGVSPVTMDVVVSRGIL
;
A
#
# COMPACT_ATOMS: atom_id res chain seq x y z
N MET A 1 12.43 -4.65 9.56
CA MET A 1 12.04 -3.22 9.41
C MET A 1 10.53 -3.12 9.44
N VAL A 2 9.97 -2.05 9.99
CA VAL A 2 8.51 -1.88 10.14
C VAL A 2 8.04 -0.78 9.21
N LEU A 3 7.08 -1.09 8.34
CA LEU A 3 6.41 -0.14 7.47
C LEU A 3 4.98 0.02 7.96
N TYR A 4 4.60 1.22 8.39
CA TYR A 4 3.28 1.51 8.93
C TYR A 4 2.54 2.49 8.02
N LEU A 5 1.36 2.10 7.56
CA LEU A 5 0.49 2.86 6.68
C LEU A 5 -0.85 3.09 7.40
N ASN A 6 -1.14 4.31 7.84
CA ASN A 6 -2.42 4.65 8.47
C ASN A 6 -3.33 5.39 7.48
N PHE A 7 -4.44 4.77 7.09
CA PHE A 7 -5.33 5.32 6.06
C PHE A 7 -6.42 6.27 6.60
N SER A 8 -6.48 6.54 7.91
CA SER A 8 -7.43 7.53 8.47
C SER A 8 -7.22 8.94 7.92
N GLY A 9 -5.97 9.30 7.63
CA GLY A 9 -5.59 10.63 7.14
C GLY A 9 -5.76 10.81 5.62
N ILE A 10 -6.11 9.76 4.87
CA ILE A 10 -6.28 9.86 3.43
C ILE A 10 -7.64 10.51 3.16
N ILE A 11 -7.61 11.82 2.94
CA ILE A 11 -8.78 12.58 2.50
C ILE A 11 -9.05 12.22 1.04
N GLY A 12 -9.96 11.27 0.84
CA GLY A 12 -10.54 11.00 -0.47
C GLY A 12 -11.46 12.14 -0.85
N GLU A 13 -10.92 13.24 -1.39
CA GLU A 13 -11.77 14.13 -2.18
C GLU A 13 -12.38 13.29 -3.31
N LEU A 14 -13.71 13.41 -3.47
CA LEU A 14 -14.64 12.59 -4.27
C LEU A 14 -14.15 12.13 -5.66
N HIS A 15 -13.12 12.76 -6.20
CA HIS A 15 -12.61 12.53 -7.55
C HIS A 15 -11.15 12.05 -7.61
N ASN A 16 -10.40 11.98 -6.49
CA ASN A 16 -8.95 11.72 -6.54
C ASN A 16 -8.38 10.90 -5.36
N TYR A 17 -9.07 9.84 -4.92
CA TYR A 17 -8.55 8.93 -3.89
C TYR A 17 -7.16 8.37 -4.23
N ARG A 18 -6.86 8.19 -5.53
CA ARG A 18 -5.56 7.71 -6.01
C ARG A 18 -4.44 8.68 -5.63
N ALA A 19 -4.60 9.98 -5.87
CA ALA A 19 -3.57 10.95 -5.47
C ALA A 19 -3.41 11.03 -3.95
N GLY A 20 -4.51 10.87 -3.19
CA GLY A 20 -4.46 10.79 -1.73
C GLY A 20 -3.64 9.58 -1.25
N LEU A 21 -3.88 8.40 -1.84
CA LEU A 21 -3.11 7.19 -1.57
C LEU A 21 -1.64 7.35 -1.96
N ASP A 22 -1.37 7.85 -3.17
CA ASP A 22 -0.01 8.05 -3.68
C ASP A 22 0.79 9.02 -2.80
N ALA A 23 0.21 10.16 -2.42
CA ALA A 23 0.87 11.15 -1.55
C ALA A 23 1.11 10.64 -0.13
N HIS A 24 0.15 9.91 0.43
CA HIS A 24 0.29 9.30 1.75
C HIS A 24 1.38 8.23 1.77
N CYS A 25 1.34 7.30 0.80
CA CYS A 25 2.34 6.26 0.67
C CYS A 25 3.74 6.82 0.42
N GLN A 26 3.90 7.80 -0.47
CA GLN A 26 5.16 8.52 -0.69
C GLN A 26 5.75 8.99 0.65
N THR A 27 4.96 9.72 1.44
CA THR A 27 5.39 10.25 2.74
C THR A 27 5.80 9.14 3.70
N CYS A 28 5.03 8.05 3.78
CA CYS A 28 5.36 6.91 4.63
C CYS A 28 6.61 6.16 4.17
N PHE A 29 6.81 6.01 2.85
CA PHE A 29 7.96 5.33 2.29
C PHE A 29 9.24 6.16 2.45
N ASP A 30 9.16 7.48 2.28
CA ASP A 30 10.27 8.39 2.56
C ASP A 30 10.71 8.30 4.01
N TYR A 31 9.74 8.35 4.94
CA TYR A 31 10.01 8.20 6.35
C TYR A 31 10.63 6.83 6.67
N PHE A 32 10.13 5.75 6.06
CA PHE A 32 10.70 4.41 6.20
C PHE A 32 12.16 4.36 5.73
N CYS A 33 12.46 4.95 4.57
CA CYS A 33 13.82 5.05 4.04
C CYS A 33 14.74 5.87 4.96
N ASP A 34 14.24 6.97 5.54
CA ASP A 34 15.00 7.82 6.45
C ASP A 34 15.32 7.09 7.77
N ILE A 35 14.35 6.36 8.34
CA ILE A 35 14.53 5.60 9.58
C ILE A 35 15.50 4.42 9.41
N TYR A 36 15.46 3.75 8.26
CA TYR A 36 16.26 2.56 7.99
C TYR A 36 17.42 2.80 7.03
N ALA A 37 17.87 4.07 6.89
CA ALA A 37 18.89 4.47 5.92
C ALA A 37 20.18 3.62 6.00
N GLU A 38 20.60 3.23 7.20
CA GLU A 38 21.80 2.40 7.42
C GLU A 38 21.66 0.95 6.93
N TYR A 39 20.42 0.47 6.76
CA TYR A 39 20.10 -0.90 6.34
C TYR A 39 19.69 -0.99 4.87
N LEU A 40 19.52 0.15 4.21
CA LEU A 40 19.02 0.26 2.85
C LEU A 40 20.12 0.68 1.87
N PRO A 41 20.00 0.34 0.58
CA PRO A 41 20.94 0.80 -0.44
C PRO A 41 21.01 2.33 -0.51
N GLN A 42 22.22 2.86 -0.71
CA GLN A 42 22.41 4.29 -0.95
C GLN A 42 21.66 4.72 -2.21
N GLY A 43 20.93 5.82 -2.13
CA GLY A 43 20.18 6.37 -3.26
C GLY A 43 18.80 5.74 -3.49
N ILE A 44 18.31 4.91 -2.55
CA ILE A 44 16.99 4.26 -2.67
C ILE A 44 15.86 5.29 -2.74
N LYS A 45 15.95 6.39 -1.97
CA LYS A 45 14.90 7.41 -1.86
C LYS A 45 14.69 8.12 -3.19
N GLU A 46 15.76 8.58 -3.82
CA GLU A 46 15.68 9.25 -5.13
C GLU A 46 15.11 8.33 -6.22
N GLN A 47 15.41 7.02 -6.15
CA GLN A 47 14.85 6.04 -7.08
C GLN A 47 13.38 5.71 -6.78
N LEU A 48 12.97 5.78 -5.52
CA LEU A 48 11.60 5.59 -5.07
C LEU A 48 10.72 6.77 -5.48
N ASP A 49 11.20 8.00 -5.33
CA ASP A 49 10.53 9.25 -5.73
C ASP A 49 10.31 9.33 -7.24
N ALA A 50 11.17 8.66 -8.01
CA ALA A 50 11.06 8.60 -9.47
C ALA A 50 9.97 7.61 -9.96
N LYS A 51 9.37 6.79 -9.09
CA LYS A 51 8.33 5.82 -9.46
C LYS A 51 6.96 6.48 -9.58
N ASN A 52 6.09 5.93 -10.42
CA ASN A 52 4.78 6.52 -10.69
C ASN A 52 3.71 5.98 -9.71
N GLY A 53 3.67 6.57 -8.52
CA GLY A 53 2.66 6.32 -7.50
C GLY A 53 2.94 5.11 -6.60
N ALA A 54 2.08 4.91 -5.60
CA ALA A 54 2.29 4.00 -4.47
C ALA A 54 2.53 2.55 -4.89
N VAL A 55 1.89 2.11 -5.98
CA VAL A 55 1.98 0.74 -6.49
C VAL A 55 3.39 0.42 -6.99
N GLU A 56 3.96 1.30 -7.82
CA GLU A 56 5.32 1.13 -8.35
C GLU A 56 6.38 1.37 -7.28
N GLN A 57 6.11 2.29 -6.36
CA GLN A 57 6.97 2.53 -5.20
C GLN A 57 7.08 1.33 -4.29
N LEU A 58 5.95 0.73 -3.92
CA LEU A 58 5.95 -0.45 -3.06
C LEU A 58 6.68 -1.63 -3.72
N ASP A 59 6.45 -1.83 -5.02
CA ASP A 59 7.14 -2.85 -5.82
C ASP A 59 8.66 -2.71 -5.77
N TYR A 60 9.14 -1.48 -5.98
CA TYR A 60 10.57 -1.18 -5.88
C TYR A 60 11.11 -1.35 -4.45
N LEU A 61 10.40 -0.82 -3.45
CA LEU A 61 10.83 -0.83 -2.06
C LEU A 61 11.06 -2.25 -1.54
N TYR A 62 10.11 -3.17 -1.75
CA TYR A 62 10.27 -4.52 -1.23
C TYR A 62 11.37 -5.30 -1.97
N HIS A 63 11.60 -5.03 -3.25
CA HIS A 63 12.70 -5.66 -4.00
C HIS A 63 14.07 -5.16 -3.55
N GLU A 64 14.22 -3.86 -3.26
CA GLU A 64 15.47 -3.35 -2.71
C GLU A 64 15.73 -3.86 -1.29
N CYS A 65 14.68 -4.00 -0.47
CA CYS A 65 14.80 -4.65 0.84
C CYS A 65 15.23 -6.12 0.71
N GLU A 66 14.66 -6.86 -0.24
CA GLU A 66 15.06 -8.24 -0.54
C GLU A 66 16.54 -8.33 -0.95
N ARG A 67 17.00 -7.43 -1.83
CA ARG A 67 18.41 -7.35 -2.26
C ARG A 67 19.35 -6.99 -1.11
N ALA A 68 18.90 -6.18 -0.18
CA ALA A 68 19.63 -5.82 1.04
C ALA A 68 19.55 -6.90 2.14
N GLY A 69 18.82 -8.00 1.90
CA GLY A 69 18.61 -9.06 2.90
C GLY A 69 17.77 -8.62 4.10
N GLN A 70 16.91 -7.61 3.91
CA GLN A 70 16.09 -7.03 4.96
C GLN A 70 14.62 -7.41 4.82
N ASP A 71 14.01 -7.73 5.96
CA ASP A 71 12.60 -8.10 6.04
C ASP A 71 11.73 -6.90 6.44
N ILE A 72 10.54 -6.80 5.82
CA ILE A 72 9.51 -5.79 6.09
C ILE A 72 8.34 -6.44 6.85
N TYR A 73 7.94 -5.81 7.95
CA TYR A 73 6.68 -6.05 8.64
C TYR A 73 5.74 -4.89 8.29
N LEU A 74 4.74 -5.15 7.47
CA LEU A 74 3.80 -4.16 6.99
C LEU A 74 2.59 -4.09 7.93
N PHE A 75 2.20 -2.88 8.30
CA PHE A 75 0.99 -2.59 9.05
C PHE A 75 0.15 -1.61 8.25
N ILE A 76 -1.14 -1.91 8.09
CA ILE A 76 -2.13 -1.08 7.41
C ILE A 76 -3.26 -0.86 8.40
N ASP A 77 -3.51 0.39 8.75
CA ASP A 77 -4.56 0.76 9.69
C ASP A 77 -5.69 1.53 9.00
N GLU A 78 -6.90 1.46 9.57
CA GLU A 78 -8.07 2.22 9.11
C GLU A 78 -8.47 1.92 7.66
N TYR A 79 -8.32 0.65 7.24
CA TYR A 79 -8.65 0.19 5.88
C TYR A 79 -10.14 0.34 5.55
N ASP A 80 -11.03 0.02 6.48
CA ASP A 80 -12.47 0.14 6.34
C ASP A 80 -12.91 1.59 6.25
N HIS A 81 -12.32 2.49 7.05
CA HIS A 81 -12.54 3.93 6.94
C HIS A 81 -12.26 4.42 5.51
N PHE A 82 -11.09 4.04 4.97
CA PHE A 82 -10.71 4.38 3.61
C PHE A 82 -11.63 3.73 2.55
N THR A 83 -11.98 2.47 2.72
CA THR A 83 -12.86 1.75 1.79
C THR A 83 -14.28 2.31 1.81
N ASN A 84 -14.81 2.66 2.99
CA ASN A 84 -16.12 3.28 3.15
C ASN A 84 -16.17 4.67 2.53
N ALA A 85 -15.08 5.45 2.62
CA ALA A 85 -14.97 6.72 1.94
C ALA A 85 -15.04 6.56 0.40
N ILE A 86 -14.45 5.49 -0.14
CA ILE A 86 -14.54 5.17 -1.58
C ILE A 86 -15.94 4.68 -1.96
N LEU A 87 -16.56 3.80 -1.17
CA LEU A 87 -17.83 3.13 -1.49
C LEU A 87 -19.08 4.00 -1.28
N SER A 88 -18.99 5.04 -0.44
CA SER A 88 -20.13 5.88 -0.09
C SER A 88 -20.54 6.88 -1.19
N ASP A 89 -19.81 6.93 -2.31
CA ASP A 89 -20.18 7.71 -3.50
C ASP A 89 -20.72 6.79 -4.63
N ALA A 90 -21.89 7.14 -5.17
CA ALA A 90 -22.57 6.35 -6.19
C ALA A 90 -21.84 6.44 -7.56
N GLU A 91 -21.12 7.54 -7.82
CA GLU A 91 -20.28 7.68 -9.03
C GLU A 91 -18.94 6.96 -8.90
N SER A 92 -18.33 6.94 -7.71
CA SER A 92 -17.11 6.17 -7.44
C SER A 92 -17.36 4.67 -7.55
N LEU A 93 -18.55 4.15 -7.23
CA LEU A 93 -18.92 2.75 -7.50
C LEU A 93 -18.91 2.46 -9.01
N HIS A 94 -19.43 3.38 -9.82
CA HIS A 94 -19.44 3.26 -11.28
C HIS A 94 -18.02 3.35 -11.85
N ARG A 95 -17.14 4.21 -11.33
CA ARG A 95 -15.72 4.29 -11.76
C ARG A 95 -14.87 3.11 -11.26
N TYR A 96 -15.07 2.66 -10.03
CA TYR A 96 -14.48 1.44 -9.47
C TYR A 96 -14.83 0.22 -10.34
N THR A 97 -16.02 0.20 -10.93
CA THR A 97 -16.50 -0.90 -11.78
C THR A 97 -16.25 -0.69 -13.28
N LYS A 98 -16.21 0.56 -13.80
CA LYS A 98 -16.03 0.88 -15.23
C LYS A 98 -14.60 1.19 -15.67
N GLU A 99 -13.64 1.43 -14.78
CA GLU A 99 -12.23 1.46 -15.16
C GLU A 99 -11.71 0.02 -15.41
N THR A 100 -12.44 -0.73 -16.23
CA THR A 100 -12.05 -1.98 -16.87
C THR A 100 -11.01 -1.75 -17.97
N HIS A 101 -9.89 -1.11 -17.61
CA HIS A 101 -8.69 -1.15 -18.44
C HIS A 101 -7.40 -1.51 -17.71
N LYS A 102 -7.38 -1.53 -16.37
CA LYS A 102 -6.38 -2.20 -15.50
C LYS A 102 -6.92 -2.14 -14.07
N GLU A 103 -6.75 -3.20 -13.29
CA GLU A 103 -7.25 -3.37 -11.92
C GLU A 103 -7.23 -2.07 -11.10
N GLY A 104 -8.35 -1.70 -10.45
CA GLY A 104 -8.44 -0.44 -9.68
C GLY A 104 -7.24 -0.23 -8.76
N CYS A 105 -6.73 1.00 -8.65
CA CYS A 105 -5.45 1.33 -8.02
C CYS A 105 -5.27 0.66 -6.65
N LEU A 106 -6.32 0.65 -5.82
CA LEU A 106 -6.30 -0.03 -4.52
C LEU A 106 -6.09 -1.54 -4.65
N ARG A 107 -6.79 -2.20 -5.58
CA ARG A 107 -6.60 -3.62 -5.87
C ARG A 107 -5.19 -3.91 -6.38
N ALA A 108 -4.65 -3.07 -7.26
CA ALA A 108 -3.28 -3.19 -7.73
C ALA A 108 -2.27 -3.05 -6.57
N PHE A 109 -2.50 -2.12 -5.65
CA PHE A 109 -1.68 -1.93 -4.45
C PHE A 109 -1.68 -3.17 -3.54
N PHE A 110 -2.85 -3.73 -3.23
CA PHE A 110 -2.94 -4.95 -2.44
C PHE A 110 -2.37 -6.19 -3.17
N ASN A 111 -2.53 -6.26 -4.48
CA ASN A 111 -1.86 -7.29 -5.28
C ASN A 111 -0.33 -7.17 -5.15
N LYS A 112 0.23 -5.96 -5.12
CA LYS A 112 1.67 -5.75 -4.87
C LYS A 112 2.10 -6.10 -3.46
N ILE A 113 1.30 -5.78 -2.43
CA ILE A 113 1.55 -6.26 -1.06
C ILE A 113 1.63 -7.78 -1.06
N LYS A 114 0.64 -8.45 -1.65
CA LYS A 114 0.61 -9.91 -1.76
C LYS A 114 1.83 -10.45 -2.51
N SER A 115 2.23 -9.84 -3.62
CA SER A 115 3.46 -10.21 -4.33
C SER A 115 4.70 -10.08 -3.45
N GLY A 116 4.84 -8.97 -2.72
CA GLY A 116 5.94 -8.75 -1.79
C GLY A 116 5.95 -9.73 -0.62
N THR A 117 4.82 -10.38 -0.29
CA THR A 117 4.79 -11.42 0.77
C THR A 117 5.54 -12.69 0.39
N TYR A 118 5.79 -12.90 -0.90
CA TYR A 118 6.64 -13.99 -1.38
C TYR A 118 8.14 -13.63 -1.34
N SER A 119 8.50 -12.40 -0.95
CA SER A 119 9.89 -11.91 -0.87
C SER A 119 10.24 -11.36 0.52
N SER A 120 10.40 -10.04 0.65
CA SER A 120 10.85 -9.35 1.84
C SER A 120 9.71 -8.95 2.79
N ILE A 121 8.46 -8.89 2.35
CA ILE A 121 7.32 -8.62 3.25
C ILE A 121 7.00 -9.91 4.03
N LYS A 122 7.49 -10.06 5.25
CA LYS A 122 7.28 -11.31 6.00
C LYS A 122 5.90 -11.44 6.60
N ARG A 123 5.31 -10.32 7.01
CA ARG A 123 3.95 -10.26 7.54
C ARG A 123 3.30 -8.94 7.16
N CYS A 124 1.99 -9.00 6.97
CA CYS A 124 1.14 -7.85 6.74
C CYS A 124 0.02 -7.89 7.78
N PHE A 125 -0.15 -6.83 8.56
CA PHE A 125 -1.21 -6.71 9.54
C PHE A 125 -2.17 -5.64 9.04
N ILE A 126 -3.46 -5.96 8.97
CA ILE A 126 -4.48 -5.01 8.53
C ILE A 126 -5.52 -4.86 9.64
N THR A 127 -5.71 -3.63 10.11
CA THR A 127 -6.71 -3.24 11.11
C THR A 127 -7.78 -2.36 10.47
N GLY A 128 -8.93 -2.22 11.15
CA GLY A 128 -10.12 -1.62 10.52
C GLY A 128 -10.64 -2.49 9.39
N VAL A 129 -10.87 -3.78 9.63
CA VAL A 129 -11.54 -4.67 8.66
C VAL A 129 -12.89 -5.08 9.21
N SER A 130 -13.97 -4.86 8.45
CA SER A 130 -15.27 -5.46 8.75
C SER A 130 -15.16 -6.99 8.69
N PRO A 131 -15.88 -7.77 9.52
CA PRO A 131 -15.79 -9.25 9.52
C PRO A 131 -15.99 -9.90 8.14
N VAL A 132 -16.64 -9.21 7.20
CA VAL A 132 -16.96 -9.69 5.85
C VAL A 132 -15.77 -9.56 4.87
N THR A 133 -14.83 -8.64 5.10
CA THR A 133 -13.66 -8.44 4.22
C THR A 133 -12.45 -9.31 4.58
N MET A 134 -12.52 -10.04 5.70
CA MET A 134 -11.46 -10.93 6.17
C MET A 134 -11.23 -12.14 5.25
N ASP A 135 -12.25 -12.56 4.47
CA ASP A 135 -12.16 -13.72 3.57
C ASP A 135 -11.19 -13.47 2.39
N VAL A 136 -11.04 -12.22 1.95
CA VAL A 136 -10.10 -11.84 0.86
C VAL A 136 -8.64 -11.77 1.35
N VAL A 137 -8.44 -11.46 2.64
CA VAL A 137 -7.10 -11.28 3.24
C VAL A 137 -6.53 -12.61 3.78
N VAL A 138 -7.37 -13.55 4.23
CA VAL A 138 -6.94 -14.78 4.92
C VAL A 138 -6.63 -15.96 3.97
N SER A 139 -6.78 -15.82 2.66
CA SER A 139 -6.43 -16.90 1.73
C SER A 139 -4.91 -16.99 1.47
N ARG A 140 -4.25 -17.72 2.39
CA ARG A 140 -2.87 -18.23 2.43
C ARG A 140 -1.76 -17.17 2.60
N GLY A 141 -1.35 -16.98 3.86
CA GLY A 141 -0.02 -16.47 4.20
C GLY A 141 0.04 -15.12 4.91
N ILE A 142 -1.06 -14.66 5.51
CA ILE A 142 -1.09 -13.44 6.30
C ILE A 142 -1.48 -13.85 7.73
N LEU A 143 -0.50 -13.88 8.62
CA LEU A 143 -0.67 -13.97 10.08
C LEU A 143 -0.66 -12.58 10.67
#